data_AF-A0A965QXQ6-F1
#
_entry.id   AF-A0A965QXQ6-F1
#
_cell.length_a   1.000
_cell.length_b   1.000
_cell.length_c   1.000
_cell.angle_alpha   90.00
_cell.angle_beta   90.00
_cell.angle_gamma   90.00
#
_symmetry.space_group_name_H-M   'P 1'
#
loop_
_entity.id
_entity.type
_entity.pdbx_description
1 polymer ?
#
loop_
_entity_poly.entity_id
_entity_poly.type
_entity_poly.pdbx_seq_one_letter_code
_entity_poly.pdbx_strand_id
1 'polypeptide(L)' 'MATPNYGYEKRQKELAKKRKKEDKLKSKTERRSDTGEHPEGGDALEPTPQTPASPDITAPNS' A
#
# COMPACT_ATOMS: atom_id res chain seq x y z
N MET A 1 18.10 -26.41 7.90
CA MET A 1 17.06 -25.38 8.06
C MET A 1 17.31 -24.35 6.96
N ALA A 2 16.38 -24.17 6.02
CA ALA A 2 16.55 -23.14 4.99
C ALA A 2 16.71 -21.78 5.68
N THR A 3 17.68 -20.97 5.26
CA THR A 3 17.85 -19.61 5.77
C THR A 3 16.52 -18.88 5.67
N PRO A 4 15.95 -18.35 6.77
CA PRO A 4 14.68 -17.64 6.70
C PRO A 4 14.84 -16.46 5.74
N ASN A 5 14.13 -16.54 4.61
CA ASN A 5 14.14 -15.50 3.59
C ASN A 5 13.17 -14.40 4.01
N TYR A 6 13.60 -13.58 4.97
CA TYR A 6 12.82 -12.48 5.53
C TYR A 6 12.34 -11.48 4.47
N GLY A 7 13.06 -11.37 3.34
CA GLY A 7 12.66 -10.55 2.20
C GLY A 7 11.37 -11.07 1.53
N TYR A 8 11.23 -12.39 1.40
CA TYR A 8 10.04 -13.02 0.85
C TYR A 8 8.85 -12.94 1.80
N GLU A 9 9.03 -13.21 3.10
CA GLU A 9 7.95 -13.08 4.10
C GLU A 9 7.38 -11.67 4.18
N LYS A 10 8.26 -10.65 4.12
CA LYS A 10 7.83 -9.25 4.08
C LYS A 10 6.99 -8.96 2.83
N ARG A 11 7.48 -9.35 1.64
CA ARG A 11 6.76 -9.16 0.37
C ARG A 11 5.43 -9.92 0.35
N GLN A 12 5.36 -11.14 0.89
CA GLN A 12 4.11 -11.90 0.99
C GLN A 12 3.07 -11.22 1.88
N LYS A 13 3.48 -10.66 3.01
CA LYS A 13 2.58 -9.90 3.90
C LYS A 13 2.03 -8.65 3.21
N GLU A 14 2.86 -7.94 2.44
CA GLU A 14 2.45 -6.78 1.66
C GLU A 14 1.53 -7.18 0.48
N LEU A 15 1.86 -8.26 -0.24
CA LEU A 15 1.02 -8.82 -1.31
C LEU A 15 -0.34 -9.26 -0.78
N ALA A 16 -0.41 -9.90 0.38
CA ALA A 16 -1.66 -10.31 1.01
C ALA A 16 -2.53 -9.11 1.40
N LYS A 17 -1.94 -8.07 2.00
CA LYS A 17 -2.65 -6.82 2.32
C LYS A 17 -3.14 -6.11 1.06
N LYS A 18 -2.31 -6.03 0.02
CA LYS A 18 -2.66 -5.38 -1.26
C LYS A 18 -3.79 -6.11 -1.97
N ARG A 19 -3.71 -7.45 -2.12
CA ARG A 19 -4.77 -8.26 -2.74
C ARG A 19 -6.10 -8.13 -2.02
N LYS A 20 -6.11 -8.22 -0.68
CA LYS A 20 -7.34 -8.09 0.11
C LYS A 20 -8.01 -6.71 -0.05
N LYS A 21 -7.20 -5.67 -0.21
CA LYS A 21 -7.67 -4.30 -0.40
C LYS A 21 -8.21 -4.07 -1.82
N GLU A 22 -7.47 -4.50 -2.84
CA GLU A 22 -7.88 -4.40 -4.23
C GLU A 22 -9.16 -5.19 -4.49
N ASP A 23 -9.30 -6.39 -3.94
CA ASP A 23 -10.52 -7.21 -4.06
C ASP A 23 -11.74 -6.54 -3.41
N LYS A 24 -11.55 -5.93 -2.23
CA LYS A 24 -12.58 -5.17 -1.54
C LYS A 24 -13.00 -3.93 -2.31
N LEU A 25 -12.04 -3.23 -2.91
CA LEU A 25 -12.29 -2.05 -3.72
C LEU A 25 -13.02 -2.44 -5.01
N LYS A 26 -12.54 -3.47 -5.73
CA LYS A 26 -13.15 -4.01 -6.95
C LYS A 26 -14.59 -4.46 -6.71
N SER A 27 -14.84 -5.22 -5.63
CA SER A 27 -16.18 -5.62 -5.23
C SER A 27 -17.11 -4.43 -4.92
N LYS A 28 -16.57 -3.34 -4.36
CA LYS A 28 -17.37 -2.15 -4.05
C LYS A 28 -17.64 -1.31 -5.30
N THR A 29 -16.65 -1.19 -6.19
CA THR A 29 -16.81 -0.55 -7.49
C THR A 29 -17.80 -1.31 -8.36
N GLU A 30 -17.68 -2.64 -8.48
CA GLU A 30 -18.58 -3.45 -9.31
C GLU A 30 -20.04 -3.37 -8.85
N ARG A 31 -20.32 -3.43 -7.53
CA ARG A 31 -21.69 -3.25 -7.01
C ARG A 31 -22.26 -1.85 -7.26
N ARG A 32 -21.41 -0.82 -7.20
CA ARG A 32 -21.82 0.57 -7.45
C ARG A 32 -22.01 0.87 -8.94
N SER A 33 -21.16 0.29 -9.79
CA SER A 33 -21.30 0.34 -11.24
C SER A 33 -22.62 -0.30 -11.70
N ASP A 34 -23.03 -1.39 -11.07
CA ASP A 34 -24.33 -2.04 -11.34
C ASP A 34 -25.53 -1.20 -10.86
N THR A 35 -25.34 -0.40 -9.81
CA THR A 35 -26.38 0.48 -9.22
C THR A 35 -26.41 1.89 -9.86
N GLY A 36 -25.50 2.22 -10.77
CA GLY A 36 -25.43 3.53 -11.45
C GLY A 36 -24.95 4.70 -10.58
N GLU A 37 -24.44 4.43 -9.37
CA GLU A 37 -23.87 5.43 -8.48
C GLU A 37 -22.37 5.64 -8.80
N HIS A 38 -22.08 6.75 -9.48
CA HIS A 38 -20.72 7.18 -9.87
C HIS A 38 -19.76 7.22 -8.66
N PRO A 39 -18.53 6.70 -8.76
CA PRO A 39 -17.59 6.71 -7.65
C PRO A 39 -16.97 8.09 -7.45
N GLU A 40 -17.69 9.00 -6.80
CA GLU A 40 -17.21 10.31 -6.33
C GLU A 40 -16.35 10.17 -5.05
N GLY A 41 -15.29 9.37 -5.17
CA GLY A 41 -14.13 9.56 -4.32
C GLY A 41 -13.84 8.50 -3.27
N GLY A 42 -12.58 8.56 -2.87
CA GLY A 42 -12.06 7.95 -1.66
C GLY A 42 -11.73 6.48 -1.84
N ASP A 43 -10.60 6.19 -2.46
CA ASP A 43 -9.51 5.47 -1.78
C ASP A 43 -8.30 5.32 -2.72
N ALA A 44 -7.71 6.45 -3.12
CA ALA A 44 -6.31 6.47 -3.52
C ALA A 44 -5.47 6.28 -2.25
N LEU A 45 -5.61 5.15 -1.56
CA LEU A 45 -4.57 4.70 -0.64
C LEU A 45 -3.44 4.15 -1.51
N GLU A 46 -2.79 5.07 -2.20
CA GLU A 46 -1.38 4.98 -2.52
C GLU A 46 -0.69 4.64 -1.20
N PRO A 47 -0.10 3.45 -1.03
CA PRO A 47 0.92 3.34 0.00
C PRO A 47 2.03 4.23 -0.53
N THR A 48 2.06 5.51 -0.16
CA THR A 48 3.30 6.27 -0.29
C THR A 48 4.32 5.44 0.49
N PRO A 49 5.30 4.79 -0.17
CA PRO A 49 6.44 4.34 0.58
C PRO A 49 7.03 5.66 1.06
N GLN A 50 6.77 6.02 2.32
CA GLN A 50 7.58 6.99 3.00
C GLN A 50 8.98 6.38 2.95
N THR A 51 9.72 6.74 1.91
CA THR A 51 11.17 6.77 1.92
C THR A 51 11.50 7.35 3.29
N PRO A 52 12.22 6.63 4.17
CA PRO A 52 12.72 7.29 5.36
C PRO A 52 13.59 8.41 4.81
N ALA A 53 13.05 9.63 4.82
CA ALA A 53 13.84 10.83 4.70
C ALA A 53 14.81 10.72 5.87
N SER A 54 16.02 10.25 5.57
CA SER A 54 17.14 10.42 6.46
C SER A 54 17.11 11.90 6.86
N PRO A 55 16.94 12.23 8.15
CA PRO A 55 16.92 13.61 8.55
C PRO A 55 18.26 14.19 8.15
N ASP A 56 18.18 15.27 7.39
CA ASP A 56 19.21 16.26 7.17
C ASP A 56 20.06 16.38 8.44
N ILE A 57 21.24 15.73 8.46
CA ILE A 57 22.25 16.02 9.48
C ILE A 57 22.88 17.32 9.03
N THR A 58 22.20 18.40 9.42
CA THR A 58 22.77 19.71 9.69
C THR A 58 24.16 19.52 10.31
N ALA A 59 25.20 19.78 9.53
CA ALA A 59 26.54 20.02 10.03
C ALA A 59 26.84 21.52 9.83
N PRO A 60 26.53 22.38 10.81
CA PRO A 60 27.14 23.68 10.90
C PRO A 60 28.35 23.50 11.81
N ASN A 61 29.54 23.33 11.25
CA ASN A 61 30.74 23.68 12.00
C ASN A 61 31.81 24.26 11.09
N SER A 62 32.31 25.38 11.59
CA SER A 62 33.22 26.38 11.02
C SER A 62 34.61 25.87 10.68
#